data_AF-A0A0S8IZG0-F1
#
_entry.id   AF-A0A0S8IZG0-F1
#
_cell.length_a   1.000
_cell.length_b   1.000
_cell.length_c   1.000
_cell.angle_alpha   90.00
_cell.angle_beta   90.00
_cell.angle_gamma   90.00
#
_symmetry.space_group_name_H-M   'P 1'
#
loop_
_entity.id
_entity.type
_entity.pdbx_description
1 polymer ?
#
loop_
_entity_poly.entity_id
_entity_poly.type
_entity_poly.pdbx_seq_one_letter_code
_entity_poly.pdbx_strand_id
1 'polypeptide(L)'
;MEIVDLETIRKSLDFSEVIDRMREALIAQSRGECDTPMPMHLEIPPEEAEVHVKSSYRRGGEYFALKIASTFPGNLARGRSVGNGMMLLVSAQTGDPLMYFADEGYMTDIRTAAVSAMVARELGRKDTAIGILGTGLQARYQVQLHAEVLDLKTVWVWGRTPERVETYVADMGKLLPGVEVNVAASPTEVAGNVHLIVTATASRAPLLSAADIRPGTHIAAVGADGPGKQELEP
;
A
#
# COMPACT_ATOMS: atom_id res chain seq x y z
N MET A 1 25.28 13.39 6.08
CA MET A 1 23.95 12.90 5.71
C MET A 1 23.70 13.23 4.25
N GLU A 2 23.54 12.21 3.41
CA GLU A 2 23.17 12.32 2.00
C GLU A 2 21.66 12.56 1.86
N ILE A 3 21.23 13.29 0.84
CA ILE A 3 19.81 13.47 0.50
C ILE A 3 19.55 12.74 -0.81
N VAL A 4 18.64 11.77 -0.77
CA VAL A 4 18.20 11.01 -1.94
C VAL A 4 16.83 11.53 -2.36
N ASP A 5 16.75 12.04 -3.58
CA ASP A 5 15.52 12.59 -4.14
C ASP A 5 14.57 11.50 -4.68
N LEU A 6 13.31 11.89 -4.91
CA LEU A 6 12.27 10.98 -5.38
C LEU A 6 12.59 10.33 -6.72
N GLU A 7 13.24 11.04 -7.64
CA GLU A 7 13.61 10.49 -8.95
C GLU A 7 14.63 9.36 -8.80
N THR A 8 15.65 9.57 -7.96
CA THR A 8 16.66 8.57 -7.65
C THR A 8 16.05 7.37 -6.93
N ILE A 9 15.15 7.60 -5.96
CA ILE A 9 14.43 6.53 -5.26
C ILE A 9 13.64 5.67 -6.27
N ARG A 10 12.85 6.30 -7.15
CA ARG A 10 12.06 5.59 -8.17
C ARG A 10 12.90 4.72 -9.09
N LYS A 11 14.07 5.21 -9.51
CA LYS A 11 14.99 4.46 -10.37
C LYS A 11 15.72 3.33 -9.65
N SER A 12 15.79 3.39 -8.32
CA SER A 12 16.57 2.45 -7.50
C SER A 12 15.74 1.28 -6.97
N LEU A 13 14.40 1.35 -7.03
CA LEU A 13 13.53 0.30 -6.52
C LEU A 13 13.08 -0.64 -7.65
N ASP A 14 13.48 -1.91 -7.53
CA ASP A 14 12.87 -3.01 -8.27
C ASP A 14 11.71 -3.61 -7.46
N PHE A 15 10.56 -3.80 -8.08
CA PHE A 15 9.36 -4.27 -7.39
C PHE A 15 9.50 -5.70 -6.86
N SER A 16 10.12 -6.59 -7.63
CA SER A 16 10.36 -7.98 -7.21
C SER A 16 11.30 -8.03 -6.02
N GLU A 17 12.38 -7.25 -6.05
CA GLU A 17 13.31 -7.14 -4.92
C GLU A 17 12.63 -6.56 -3.68
N VAL A 18 11.77 -5.55 -3.82
CA VAL A 18 11.04 -4.99 -2.66
C VAL A 18 10.10 -6.04 -2.05
N ILE A 19 9.43 -6.86 -2.85
CA ILE A 19 8.59 -7.98 -2.35
C ILE A 19 9.45 -8.95 -1.53
N ASP A 20 10.63 -9.30 -2.01
CA ASP A 20 11.56 -10.18 -1.30
C ASP A 20 12.09 -9.57 0.01
N ARG A 21 12.45 -8.29 -0.01
CA ARG A 21 12.88 -7.57 1.21
C ARG A 21 11.75 -7.46 2.22
N MET A 22 10.50 -7.27 1.79
CA MET A 22 9.33 -7.26 2.69
C MET A 22 9.08 -8.64 3.31
N ARG A 23 9.26 -9.72 2.54
CA ARG A 23 9.20 -11.09 3.06
C ARG A 23 10.22 -11.31 4.17
N GLU A 24 11.48 -10.95 3.93
CA GLU A 24 12.57 -11.09 4.91
C GLU A 24 12.30 -10.26 6.16
N ALA A 25 11.86 -9.01 6.01
CA ALA A 25 11.54 -8.13 7.13
C ALA A 25 10.42 -8.69 8.01
N LEU A 26 9.36 -9.24 7.40
CA LEU A 26 8.25 -9.85 8.16
C LEU A 26 8.69 -11.14 8.86
N ILE A 27 9.50 -11.99 8.21
CA ILE A 27 10.07 -13.19 8.87
C ILE A 27 10.93 -12.79 10.07
N ALA A 28 11.82 -11.81 9.92
CA ALA A 28 12.68 -11.33 11.00
C ALA A 28 11.84 -10.77 12.17
N GLN A 29 10.81 -9.97 11.86
CA GLN A 29 9.88 -9.47 12.87
C GLN A 29 9.15 -10.61 13.60
N SER A 30 8.65 -11.61 12.88
CA SER A 30 7.96 -12.77 13.49
C SER A 30 8.88 -13.64 14.34
N ARG A 31 10.18 -13.68 14.04
CA ARG A 31 11.20 -14.34 14.87
C ARG A 31 11.64 -13.50 16.07
N GLY A 32 11.08 -12.30 16.23
CA GLY A 32 11.46 -11.38 17.29
C GLY A 32 12.86 -10.80 17.10
N GLU A 33 13.39 -10.76 15.88
CA GLU A 33 14.73 -10.22 15.56
C GLU A 33 14.74 -8.69 15.43
N CYS A 34 13.56 -8.05 15.47
CA CYS A 34 13.40 -6.63 15.27
C CYS A 34 12.87 -5.93 16.52
N ASP A 35 13.53 -4.84 16.90
CA ASP A 35 13.05 -3.87 17.88
C ASP A 35 12.24 -2.80 17.13
N THR A 36 10.92 -2.91 17.22
CA THR A 36 9.96 -2.03 16.55
C THR A 36 9.03 -1.43 17.60
N PRO A 37 9.32 -0.22 18.12
CA PRO A 37 8.46 0.43 19.09
C PRO A 37 7.07 0.71 18.50
N MET A 38 6.09 0.91 19.38
CA MET A 38 4.75 1.33 18.96
C MET A 38 4.85 2.60 18.11
N PRO A 39 4.16 2.65 16.95
CA PRO A 39 4.07 3.87 16.17
C PRO A 39 3.63 5.06 17.02
N MET A 40 4.32 6.19 16.86
CA MET A 40 3.84 7.45 17.42
C MET A 40 2.74 8.00 16.50
N HIS A 41 1.62 8.38 17.12
CA HIS A 41 0.52 9.06 16.45
C HIS A 41 0.46 10.50 16.94
N LEU A 42 0.60 11.45 16.02
CA LEU A 42 0.51 12.87 16.29
C LEU A 42 -0.67 13.45 15.50
N GLU A 43 -1.69 13.91 16.22
CA GLU A 43 -2.81 14.63 15.63
C GLU A 43 -2.47 16.12 15.49
N ILE A 44 -2.96 16.72 14.40
CA ILE A 44 -2.90 18.17 14.14
C ILE A 44 -4.35 18.63 13.94
N PRO A 45 -5.11 18.85 15.04
CA PRO A 45 -6.55 19.10 14.96
C PRO A 45 -6.95 20.30 14.09
N PRO A 46 -6.23 21.44 14.09
CA PRO A 46 -6.60 22.58 13.23
C PRO A 46 -6.60 22.28 11.72
N GLU A 47 -5.88 21.25 11.28
CA GLU A 47 -5.80 20.85 9.86
C GLU A 47 -6.55 19.54 9.59
N GLU A 48 -7.22 18.97 10.60
CA GLU A 48 -7.81 17.62 10.57
C GLU A 48 -6.80 16.58 10.07
N ALA A 49 -5.54 16.74 10.46
CA ALA A 49 -4.41 15.99 9.93
C ALA A 49 -3.79 15.08 10.98
N GLU A 50 -3.09 14.06 10.51
CA GLU A 50 -2.37 13.10 11.35
C GLU A 50 -0.95 12.85 10.80
N VAL A 51 -0.02 12.58 11.72
CA VAL A 51 1.36 12.23 11.42
C VAL A 51 1.74 10.98 12.19
N HIS A 52 2.27 9.99 11.49
CA HIS A 52 2.73 8.73 12.06
C HIS A 52 4.26 8.65 11.96
N VAL A 53 4.92 8.50 13.11
CA VAL A 53 6.37 8.23 13.18
C VAL A 53 6.58 6.78 13.55
N LYS A 54 7.32 6.06 12.72
CA LYS A 54 7.62 4.63 12.90
C LYS A 54 9.12 4.43 12.84
N SER A 55 9.66 3.57 13.67
CA SER A 55 11.05 3.16 13.57
C SER A 55 11.18 1.65 13.73
N SER A 56 12.27 1.10 13.19
CA SER A 56 12.61 -0.30 13.39
C SER A 56 14.11 -0.48 13.31
N TYR A 57 14.62 -1.34 14.18
CA TYR A 57 16.00 -1.81 14.21
C TYR A 57 16.01 -3.33 14.20
N ARG A 58 16.75 -3.94 13.26
CA ARG A 58 17.02 -5.38 13.33
C ARG A 58 18.24 -5.61 14.21
N ARG A 59 18.12 -6.46 15.23
CA ARG A 59 19.21 -6.70 16.19
C ARG A 59 20.48 -7.21 15.51
N GLY A 60 21.60 -6.56 15.80
CA GLY A 60 22.88 -6.81 15.16
C GLY A 60 23.02 -6.19 13.76
N GLY A 61 22.00 -5.49 13.27
CA GLY A 61 22.07 -4.74 12.02
C GLY A 61 22.92 -3.48 12.14
N GLU A 62 23.39 -2.99 10.99
CA GLU A 62 24.23 -1.78 10.91
C GLU A 62 23.41 -0.49 10.98
N TYR A 63 22.11 -0.58 10.69
CA TYR A 63 21.22 0.56 10.58
C TYR A 63 19.90 0.36 11.33
N PHE A 64 19.31 1.47 11.74
CA PHE A 64 17.88 1.56 12.01
C PHE A 64 17.25 2.62 11.11
N ALA A 65 15.97 2.46 10.82
CA ALA A 65 15.23 3.38 9.98
C ALA A 65 14.17 4.12 10.80
N LEU A 66 13.98 5.40 10.49
CA LEU A 66 12.79 6.15 10.89
C LEU A 66 11.98 6.49 9.66
N LYS A 67 10.66 6.45 9.81
CA LYS A 67 9.69 6.86 8.82
C LYS A 67 8.78 7.89 9.43
N ILE A 68 8.53 8.97 8.68
CA ILE A 68 7.46 9.91 8.97
C ILE A 68 6.49 9.81 7.80
N ALA A 69 5.22 9.55 8.09
CA ALA A 69 4.13 9.60 7.11
C ALA A 69 3.06 10.56 7.62
N SER A 70 2.54 11.41 6.75
CA SER A 70 1.52 12.40 7.11
C SER A 70 0.33 12.33 6.17
N THR A 71 -0.84 12.61 6.73
CA THR A 71 -2.11 12.67 6.03
C THR A 71 -2.78 14.00 6.35
N PHE A 72 -2.93 14.86 5.34
CA PHE A 72 -3.52 16.19 5.42
C PHE A 72 -4.70 16.29 4.45
N PRO A 73 -5.93 15.96 4.85
CA PRO A 73 -7.09 15.96 3.96
C PRO A 73 -7.33 17.31 3.26
N GLY A 74 -7.09 18.43 3.96
CA GLY A 74 -7.22 19.78 3.41
C GLY A 74 -6.29 20.10 2.23
N ASN A 75 -5.24 19.30 2.00
CA ASN A 75 -4.34 19.50 0.84
C ASN A 75 -5.04 19.31 -0.51
N LEU A 76 -6.13 18.53 -0.55
CA LEU A 76 -6.91 18.37 -1.78
C LEU A 76 -7.42 19.72 -2.30
N ALA A 77 -7.94 20.58 -1.41
CA ALA A 77 -8.40 21.93 -1.75
C ALA A 77 -7.26 22.88 -2.13
N ARG A 78 -6.03 22.55 -1.73
CA ARG A 78 -4.80 23.32 -2.00
C ARG A 78 -4.05 22.83 -3.24
N GLY A 79 -4.58 21.85 -3.97
CA GLY A 79 -3.91 21.24 -5.12
C GLY A 79 -2.65 20.46 -4.76
N ARG A 80 -2.56 19.94 -3.54
CA ARG A 80 -1.42 19.16 -3.01
C ARG A 80 -1.84 17.72 -2.73
N SER A 81 -0.85 16.83 -2.64
CA SER A 81 -1.09 15.45 -2.20
C SER A 81 -1.63 15.42 -0.76
N VAL A 82 -2.64 14.58 -0.53
CA VAL A 82 -3.19 14.32 0.80
C VAL A 82 -2.20 13.58 1.68
N GLY A 83 -1.49 12.61 1.11
CA GLY A 83 -0.42 11.87 1.78
C GLY A 83 0.96 12.43 1.46
N ASN A 84 1.87 12.43 2.42
CA ASN A 84 3.29 12.70 2.22
C ASN A 84 4.14 11.86 3.18
N GLY A 85 5.45 11.82 2.99
CA GLY A 85 6.35 11.09 3.86
C GLY A 85 7.82 11.33 3.56
N MET A 86 8.64 10.77 4.45
CA MET A 86 10.09 10.72 4.35
C MET A 86 10.63 9.53 5.14
N MET A 87 11.84 9.09 4.78
CA MET A 87 12.59 8.09 5.53
C MET A 87 13.95 8.64 5.95
N LEU A 88 14.44 8.23 7.11
CA LEU A 88 15.81 8.46 7.57
C LEU A 88 16.49 7.11 7.83
N LEU A 89 17.67 6.93 7.25
CA LEU A 89 18.57 5.82 7.59
C LEU A 89 19.63 6.32 8.55
N VAL A 90 19.76 5.65 9.68
CA VAL A 90 20.64 6.07 10.78
C VAL A 90 21.57 4.92 11.14
N SER A 91 22.85 5.25 11.37
CA SER A 91 23.83 4.30 11.88
C SER A 91 23.40 3.77 13.25
N ALA A 92 23.25 2.46 13.40
CA ALA A 92 22.97 1.85 14.70
C ALA A 92 24.20 1.88 15.64
N GLN A 93 25.40 2.08 15.09
CA GLN A 93 26.64 2.11 15.85
C GLN A 93 26.93 3.48 16.46
N THR A 94 26.68 4.56 15.69
CA THR A 94 27.07 5.92 16.07
C THR A 94 25.88 6.85 16.31
N GLY A 95 24.68 6.50 15.81
CA GLY A 95 23.53 7.39 15.80
C GLY A 95 23.58 8.46 14.72
N ASP A 96 24.61 8.46 13.86
CA ASP A 96 24.75 9.46 12.80
C ASP A 96 23.68 9.25 11.72
N PRO A 97 22.98 10.32 11.29
CA PRO A 97 22.07 10.23 10.17
C PRO A 97 22.88 10.08 8.86
N LEU A 98 22.65 8.96 8.19
CA LEU A 98 23.40 8.59 6.99
C LEU A 98 22.70 9.11 5.75
N MET A 99 21.39 8.84 5.61
CA MET A 99 20.60 9.21 4.45
C MET A 99 19.24 9.76 4.85
N TYR A 100 18.82 10.81 4.16
CA TYR A 100 17.47 11.33 4.13
C TYR A 100 16.84 11.04 2.77
N PHE A 101 15.73 10.33 2.77
CA PHE A 101 14.96 10.03 1.57
C PHE A 101 13.78 11.00 1.49
N ALA A 102 13.85 11.92 0.54
CA ALA A 102 12.75 12.83 0.19
C ALA A 102 11.74 12.09 -0.69
N ASP A 103 11.13 11.02 -0.16
CA ASP A 103 10.36 10.06 -0.95
C ASP A 103 8.92 10.49 -1.24
N GLU A 104 8.44 11.58 -0.64
CA GLU A 104 7.06 12.07 -0.77
C GLU A 104 6.00 10.98 -0.47
N GLY A 105 6.35 9.98 0.36
CA GLY A 105 5.50 8.84 0.67
C GLY A 105 5.54 7.69 -0.35
N TYR A 106 6.31 7.80 -1.44
CA TYR A 106 6.42 6.76 -2.47
C TYR A 106 6.87 5.41 -1.91
N MET A 107 7.87 5.36 -1.04
CA MET A 107 8.31 4.10 -0.43
C MET A 107 7.24 3.53 0.50
N THR A 108 6.43 4.39 1.14
CA THR A 108 5.25 3.93 1.89
C THR A 108 4.25 3.25 0.96
N ASP A 109 4.04 3.79 -0.24
CA ASP A 109 3.11 3.21 -1.19
C ASP A 109 3.58 1.84 -1.71
N ILE A 110 4.83 1.77 -2.19
CA ILE A 110 5.41 0.54 -2.75
C ILE A 110 5.46 -0.56 -1.70
N ARG A 111 5.98 -0.30 -0.50
CA ARG A 111 6.10 -1.34 0.54
C ARG A 111 4.74 -1.86 0.99
N THR A 112 3.69 -1.03 0.94
CA THR A 112 2.33 -1.44 1.31
C THR A 112 1.75 -2.42 0.29
N ALA A 113 1.93 -2.13 -1.00
CA ALA A 113 1.55 -3.04 -2.07
C ALA A 113 2.40 -4.32 -2.11
N ALA A 114 3.70 -4.20 -1.88
CA ALA A 114 4.62 -5.32 -1.87
C ALA A 114 4.29 -6.35 -0.78
N VAL A 115 3.85 -5.92 0.41
CA VAL A 115 3.42 -6.86 1.47
C VAL A 115 2.18 -7.65 1.02
N SER A 116 1.17 -7.01 0.44
CA SER A 116 -0.03 -7.71 -0.04
C SER A 116 0.31 -8.71 -1.15
N ALA A 117 1.12 -8.31 -2.13
CA ALA A 117 1.58 -9.19 -3.20
C ALA A 117 2.41 -10.36 -2.66
N MET A 118 3.32 -10.09 -1.71
CA MET A 118 4.10 -11.12 -1.03
C MET A 118 3.19 -12.15 -0.35
N VAL A 119 2.15 -11.71 0.37
CA VAL A 119 1.18 -12.63 0.99
C VAL A 119 0.49 -13.50 -0.06
N ALA A 120 0.04 -12.92 -1.18
CA ALA A 120 -0.54 -13.70 -2.27
C ALA A 120 0.44 -14.78 -2.80
N ARG A 121 1.72 -14.43 -2.95
CA ARG A 121 2.78 -15.36 -3.36
C ARG A 121 3.00 -16.49 -2.33
N GLU A 122 3.11 -16.17 -1.05
CA GLU A 122 3.34 -17.16 0.02
C GLU A 122 2.12 -18.08 0.24
N LEU A 123 0.92 -17.60 -0.02
CA LEU A 123 -0.31 -18.41 -0.04
C LEU A 123 -0.39 -19.33 -1.27
N GLY A 124 0.60 -19.29 -2.18
CA GLY A 124 0.63 -20.12 -3.37
C GLY A 124 -0.46 -19.77 -4.38
N ARG A 125 -0.96 -18.52 -4.37
CA ARG A 125 -2.01 -18.06 -5.29
C ARG A 125 -1.58 -18.22 -6.75
N LYS A 126 -2.56 -18.47 -7.61
CA LYS A 126 -2.43 -18.63 -9.07
C LYS A 126 -3.54 -17.88 -9.81
N ASP A 127 -4.13 -16.88 -9.17
CA ASP A 127 -5.17 -16.07 -9.78
C ASP A 127 -4.64 -15.36 -11.00
N THR A 128 -5.41 -15.39 -12.07
CA THR A 128 -5.20 -14.58 -13.27
C THR A 128 -6.08 -13.33 -13.26
N ALA A 129 -6.86 -13.13 -12.19
CA ALA A 129 -7.75 -11.97 -12.05
C ALA A 129 -7.71 -11.42 -10.62
N ILE A 130 -7.71 -10.10 -10.50
CA ILE A 130 -7.70 -9.38 -9.22
C ILE A 130 -8.84 -8.36 -9.16
N GLY A 131 -9.48 -8.27 -8.00
CA GLY A 131 -10.50 -7.29 -7.70
C GLY A 131 -9.93 -6.15 -6.87
N ILE A 132 -10.24 -4.90 -7.22
CA ILE A 132 -9.77 -3.71 -6.53
C ILE A 132 -10.97 -2.85 -6.14
N LEU A 133 -11.15 -2.63 -4.85
CA LEU A 133 -12.10 -1.64 -4.33
C LEU A 133 -11.35 -0.35 -4.03
N GLY A 134 -11.59 0.68 -4.83
CA GLY A 134 -10.90 1.97 -4.78
C GLY A 134 -10.15 2.31 -6.07
N THR A 135 -9.88 3.60 -6.26
CA THR A 135 -9.25 4.14 -7.47
C THR A 135 -8.07 5.07 -7.16
N GLY A 136 -7.51 4.96 -5.95
CA GLY A 136 -6.38 5.78 -5.48
C GLY A 136 -5.00 5.26 -5.91
N LEU A 137 -3.93 5.79 -5.30
CA LEU A 137 -2.55 5.35 -5.57
C LEU A 137 -2.33 3.88 -5.18
N GLN A 138 -2.80 3.47 -3.99
CA GLN A 138 -2.72 2.08 -3.56
C GLN A 138 -3.43 1.15 -4.55
N ALA A 139 -4.60 1.50 -5.08
CA ALA A 139 -5.26 0.68 -6.10
C ALA A 139 -4.34 0.36 -7.29
N ARG A 140 -3.55 1.34 -7.76
CA ARG A 140 -2.60 1.15 -8.89
C ARG A 140 -1.39 0.32 -8.50
N TYR A 141 -0.76 0.59 -7.37
CA TYR A 141 0.43 -0.15 -6.95
C TYR A 141 0.09 -1.58 -6.54
N GLN A 142 -1.08 -1.81 -5.96
CA GLN A 142 -1.53 -3.15 -5.61
C GLN A 142 -1.60 -4.02 -6.85
N VAL A 143 -2.21 -3.58 -7.96
CA VAL A 143 -2.22 -4.37 -9.19
C VAL A 143 -0.81 -4.58 -9.75
N GLN A 144 0.02 -3.52 -9.84
CA GLN A 144 1.40 -3.64 -10.35
C GLN A 144 2.23 -4.65 -9.56
N LEU A 145 2.24 -4.57 -8.22
CA LEU A 145 3.02 -5.46 -7.38
C LEU A 145 2.46 -6.90 -7.39
N HIS A 146 1.14 -7.08 -7.52
CA HIS A 146 0.57 -8.42 -7.69
C HIS A 146 0.91 -9.02 -9.05
N ALA A 147 1.06 -8.21 -10.11
CA ALA A 147 1.47 -8.67 -11.43
C ALA A 147 2.92 -9.19 -11.47
N GLU A 148 3.78 -8.76 -10.53
CA GLU A 148 5.14 -9.32 -10.37
C GLU A 148 5.15 -10.79 -9.91
N VAL A 149 4.06 -11.24 -9.27
CA VAL A 149 3.98 -12.56 -8.63
C VAL A 149 2.86 -13.43 -9.17
N LEU A 150 1.98 -12.88 -10.01
CA LEU A 150 0.84 -13.54 -10.64
C LEU A 150 0.77 -13.20 -12.13
N ASP A 151 0.33 -14.16 -12.95
CA ASP A 151 0.07 -13.93 -14.37
C ASP A 151 -1.30 -13.27 -14.58
N LEU A 152 -1.44 -12.02 -14.11
CA LEU A 152 -2.70 -11.28 -14.17
C LEU A 152 -3.08 -10.99 -15.62
N LYS A 153 -4.33 -11.33 -15.97
CA LYS A 153 -4.99 -11.04 -17.24
C LYS A 153 -6.14 -10.05 -17.11
N THR A 154 -6.76 -10.00 -15.93
CA THR A 154 -7.96 -9.20 -15.69
C THR A 154 -7.90 -8.46 -14.36
N VAL A 155 -8.33 -7.21 -14.35
CA VAL A 155 -8.60 -6.40 -13.16
C VAL A 155 -10.07 -6.07 -13.13
N TRP A 156 -10.75 -6.36 -12.04
CA TRP A 156 -12.09 -5.84 -11.75
C TRP A 156 -11.95 -4.67 -10.79
N VAL A 157 -12.39 -3.47 -11.17
CA VAL A 157 -12.29 -2.28 -10.32
C VAL A 157 -13.67 -1.73 -10.00
N TRP A 158 -13.86 -1.33 -8.75
CA TRP A 158 -14.99 -0.51 -8.33
C TRP A 158 -14.50 0.77 -7.66
N GLY A 159 -15.17 1.89 -7.96
CA GLY A 159 -14.92 3.17 -7.31
C GLY A 159 -16.20 4.01 -7.23
N ARG A 160 -16.32 4.81 -6.17
CA ARG A 160 -17.49 5.65 -5.90
C ARG A 160 -17.69 6.80 -6.89
N THR A 161 -16.61 7.27 -7.51
CA THR A 161 -16.60 8.47 -8.35
C THR A 161 -16.27 8.07 -9.79
N PRO A 162 -17.23 8.13 -10.72
CA PRO A 162 -17.06 7.69 -12.11
C PRO A 162 -15.83 8.27 -12.80
N GLU A 163 -15.57 9.57 -12.64
CA GLU A 163 -14.45 10.27 -13.29
C GLU A 163 -13.09 9.73 -12.79
N ARG A 164 -13.02 9.33 -11.52
CA ARG A 164 -11.81 8.70 -10.94
C ARG A 164 -11.65 7.26 -11.42
N VAL A 165 -12.74 6.56 -11.70
CA VAL A 165 -12.72 5.22 -12.30
C VAL A 165 -12.18 5.32 -13.73
N GLU A 166 -12.68 6.25 -14.54
CA GLU A 166 -12.16 6.49 -15.90
C GLU A 166 -10.66 6.80 -15.90
N THR A 167 -10.23 7.67 -14.99
CA THR A 167 -8.79 7.98 -14.81
C THR A 167 -7.99 6.73 -14.43
N TYR A 168 -8.52 5.92 -13.50
CA TYR A 168 -7.87 4.67 -13.11
C TYR A 168 -7.74 3.68 -14.27
N VAL A 169 -8.80 3.49 -15.06
CA VAL A 169 -8.78 2.60 -16.24
C VAL A 169 -7.73 3.06 -17.24
N ALA A 170 -7.68 4.37 -17.54
CA ALA A 170 -6.70 4.94 -18.45
C ALA A 170 -5.26 4.78 -17.95
N ASP A 171 -5.02 4.94 -16.65
CA ASP A 171 -3.71 4.73 -16.04
C ASP A 171 -3.28 3.27 -16.07
N MET A 172 -4.18 2.35 -15.70
CA MET A 172 -3.88 0.93 -15.69
C MET A 172 -3.59 0.38 -17.09
N GLY A 173 -4.28 0.88 -18.11
CA GLY A 173 -3.99 0.52 -19.51
C GLY A 173 -2.57 0.92 -19.96
N LYS A 174 -1.97 1.95 -19.34
CA LYS A 174 -0.57 2.34 -19.59
C LYS A 174 0.42 1.54 -18.75
N LEU A 175 0.08 1.30 -17.47
CA LEU A 175 0.95 0.65 -16.50
C LEU A 175 1.08 -0.86 -16.77
N LEU A 176 0.01 -1.52 -17.22
CA LEU A 176 -0.03 -2.95 -17.47
C LEU A 176 -0.63 -3.24 -18.85
N PRO A 177 0.12 -2.98 -19.94
CA PRO A 177 -0.36 -3.25 -21.28
C PRO A 177 -0.68 -4.75 -21.45
N GLY A 178 -1.90 -5.06 -21.87
CA GLY A 178 -2.38 -6.44 -22.07
C GLY A 178 -3.21 -7.01 -20.92
N VAL A 179 -3.38 -6.27 -19.82
CA VAL A 179 -4.34 -6.62 -18.76
C VAL A 179 -5.67 -5.92 -19.04
N GLU A 180 -6.76 -6.69 -19.09
CA GLU A 180 -8.11 -6.18 -19.25
C GLU A 180 -8.59 -5.53 -17.95
N VAL A 181 -9.16 -4.33 -18.03
CA VAL A 181 -9.70 -3.62 -16.85
C VAL A 181 -11.21 -3.50 -16.98
N ASN A 182 -11.93 -4.28 -16.18
CA ASN A 182 -13.39 -4.32 -16.09
C ASN A 182 -13.88 -3.41 -14.96
N VAL A 183 -14.85 -2.54 -15.27
CA VAL A 183 -15.48 -1.66 -14.27
C VAL A 183 -16.72 -2.35 -13.72
N ALA A 184 -16.71 -2.65 -12.43
CA ALA A 184 -17.87 -3.16 -11.71
C ALA A 184 -18.81 -2.03 -11.28
N ALA A 185 -20.11 -2.28 -11.31
CA ALA A 185 -21.15 -1.41 -10.79
C ALA A 185 -21.22 -1.43 -9.25
N SER A 186 -20.72 -2.49 -8.60
CA SER A 186 -20.75 -2.64 -7.13
C SER A 186 -19.56 -3.42 -6.57
N PRO A 187 -19.24 -3.28 -5.27
CA PRO A 187 -18.27 -4.16 -4.61
C PRO A 187 -18.63 -5.65 -4.70
N THR A 188 -19.92 -5.98 -4.54
CA THR A 188 -20.43 -7.36 -4.68
C THR A 188 -20.13 -7.95 -6.06
N GLU A 189 -20.24 -7.16 -7.12
CA GLU A 189 -19.89 -7.62 -8.48
C GLU A 189 -18.39 -7.92 -8.61
N VAL A 190 -17.51 -7.12 -7.97
CA VAL A 190 -16.08 -7.46 -7.90
C VAL A 190 -15.89 -8.82 -7.21
N ALA A 191 -16.50 -9.02 -6.04
CA ALA A 191 -16.38 -10.26 -5.27
C ALA A 191 -16.96 -11.48 -6.00
N GLY A 192 -18.00 -11.28 -6.82
CA GLY A 192 -18.61 -12.30 -7.67
C GLY A 192 -17.70 -12.77 -8.82
N ASN A 193 -16.75 -11.93 -9.25
CA ASN A 193 -15.91 -12.22 -10.42
C ASN A 193 -14.49 -12.70 -10.06
N VAL A 194 -13.94 -12.35 -8.89
CA VAL A 194 -12.55 -12.68 -8.51
C VAL A 194 -12.42 -13.43 -7.18
N HIS A 195 -11.30 -14.13 -6.96
CA HIS A 195 -10.95 -14.78 -5.69
C HIS A 195 -9.80 -14.07 -4.96
N LEU A 196 -9.23 -13.03 -5.56
CA LEU A 196 -8.21 -12.18 -4.96
C LEU A 196 -8.74 -10.75 -4.98
N ILE A 197 -9.00 -10.17 -3.81
CA ILE A 197 -9.58 -8.84 -3.66
C ILE A 197 -8.63 -7.98 -2.83
N VAL A 198 -8.44 -6.73 -3.24
CA VAL A 198 -7.75 -5.70 -2.44
C VAL A 198 -8.74 -4.57 -2.15
N THR A 199 -8.87 -4.21 -0.88
CA THR A 199 -9.64 -3.01 -0.48
C THR A 199 -8.68 -1.88 -0.13
N ALA A 200 -8.78 -0.77 -0.86
CA ALA A 200 -7.84 0.36 -0.78
C ALA A 200 -8.59 1.70 -0.82
N THR A 201 -9.63 1.83 0.00
CA THR A 201 -10.48 3.01 0.12
C THR A 201 -10.34 3.68 1.49
N ALA A 202 -10.69 4.96 1.55
CA ALA A 202 -10.92 5.68 2.80
C ALA A 202 -12.40 5.54 3.26
N SER A 203 -13.01 4.36 3.09
CA SER A 203 -14.40 4.16 3.51
C SER A 203 -14.51 4.16 5.03
N ARG A 204 -15.67 4.61 5.53
CA ARG A 204 -16.08 4.56 6.94
C ARG A 204 -17.31 3.66 7.14
N ALA A 205 -17.66 2.91 6.09
CA ALA A 205 -18.77 1.98 6.05
C ALA A 205 -18.32 0.74 5.25
N PRO A 206 -18.79 -0.45 5.64
CA PRO A 206 -18.41 -1.68 4.96
C PRO A 206 -18.80 -1.63 3.48
N LEU A 207 -17.94 -2.22 2.64
CA LEU A 207 -18.11 -2.37 1.20
C LEU A 207 -18.47 -3.81 0.83
N LEU A 208 -18.01 -4.79 1.61
CA LEU A 208 -18.26 -6.22 1.41
C LEU A 208 -18.79 -6.84 2.71
N SER A 209 -19.82 -7.66 2.57
CA SER A 209 -20.35 -8.55 3.59
C SER A 209 -19.82 -9.97 3.41
N ALA A 210 -19.96 -10.82 4.43
CA ALA A 210 -19.63 -12.24 4.30
C ALA A 210 -20.46 -12.96 3.20
N ALA A 211 -21.67 -12.48 2.91
CA ALA A 211 -22.54 -13.05 1.89
C ALA A 211 -22.06 -12.77 0.45
N ASP A 212 -21.25 -11.73 0.25
CA ASP A 212 -20.66 -11.39 -1.04
C ASP A 212 -19.45 -12.29 -1.38
N ILE A 213 -18.84 -12.92 -0.38
CA ILE A 213 -17.54 -13.58 -0.51
C ILE A 213 -17.70 -15.05 -0.86
N ARG A 214 -17.07 -15.44 -1.97
CA ARG A 214 -17.02 -16.84 -2.41
C ARG A 214 -15.99 -17.64 -1.60
N PRO A 215 -16.21 -18.93 -1.31
CA PRO A 215 -15.20 -19.78 -0.70
C PRO A 215 -13.87 -19.75 -1.47
N GLY A 216 -12.74 -19.75 -0.74
CA GLY A 216 -11.41 -19.68 -1.33
C GLY A 216 -10.93 -18.27 -1.69
N THR A 217 -11.70 -17.22 -1.38
CA THR A 217 -11.32 -15.84 -1.63
C THR A 217 -10.27 -15.36 -0.61
N HIS A 218 -9.22 -14.72 -1.10
CA HIS A 218 -8.26 -13.96 -0.31
C HIS A 218 -8.57 -12.46 -0.43
N ILE A 219 -8.68 -11.78 0.70
CA ILE A 219 -8.87 -10.33 0.76
C ILE A 219 -7.66 -9.69 1.45
N ALA A 220 -6.95 -8.81 0.75
CA ALA A 220 -5.96 -7.91 1.32
C ALA A 220 -6.62 -6.58 1.66
N ALA A 221 -7.00 -6.38 2.93
CA ALA A 221 -7.63 -5.15 3.39
C ALA A 221 -6.57 -4.11 3.81
N VAL A 222 -6.44 -3.03 3.04
CA VAL A 222 -5.32 -2.08 3.13
C VAL A 222 -5.80 -0.67 3.53
N GLY A 223 -7.04 -0.30 3.21
CA GLY A 223 -7.51 1.09 3.33
C GLY A 223 -7.97 1.50 4.73
N ALA A 224 -8.53 0.58 5.52
CA ALA A 224 -9.02 0.87 6.87
C ALA A 224 -7.91 0.87 7.93
N ASP A 225 -7.01 1.86 7.87
CA ASP A 225 -5.79 1.96 8.67
C ASP A 225 -5.86 2.94 9.86
N GLY A 226 -7.04 3.48 10.18
CA GLY A 226 -7.23 4.45 11.25
C GLY A 226 -8.64 4.45 11.85
N PRO A 227 -8.84 5.14 13.00
CA PRO A 227 -10.10 5.11 13.75
C PRO A 227 -11.34 5.48 12.91
N GLY A 228 -12.35 4.62 12.98
CA GLY A 228 -13.62 4.79 12.28
C GLY A 228 -13.56 4.61 10.76
N LYS A 229 -12.43 4.18 10.19
CA LYS A 229 -12.41 3.63 8.83
C LYS A 229 -12.85 2.16 8.87
N GLN A 230 -13.60 1.75 7.87
CA GLN A 230 -14.09 0.38 7.73
C GLN A 230 -14.35 0.08 6.26
N GLU A 231 -13.91 -1.11 5.80
CA GLU A 231 -14.15 -1.59 4.44
C GLU A 231 -14.85 -2.95 4.38
N LEU A 232 -14.80 -3.73 5.46
CA LEU A 232 -15.41 -5.07 5.55
C LEU A 232 -16.42 -5.09 6.70
N GLU A 233 -17.53 -5.80 6.52
CA GLU A 233 -18.40 -6.13 7.65
C GLU A 233 -17.67 -7.03 8.65
N PRO A 234 -17.93 -6.90 9.97
CA PRO A 234 -17.33 -7.73 11.00
C PRO A 234 -17.65 -9.22 10.88
#